data_AF-A0A0W1QP64-F1
#
_entry.id   AF-A0A0W1QP64-F1
#
_cell.length_a   1.000
_cell.length_b   1.000
_cell.length_c   1.000
_cell.angle_alpha   90.00
_cell.angle_beta   90.00
_cell.angle_gamma   90.00
#
_symmetry.space_group_name_H-M   'P 1'
#
loop_
_entity.id
_entity.type
_entity.pdbx_description
1 polymer ?
#
loop_
_entity_poly.entity_id
_entity_poly.type
_entity_poly.pdbx_seq_one_letter_code
_entity_poly.pdbx_strand_id
1 'polypeptide(L)'
;MKRILLVILAAIVLIAGGAVAYTQIRPGGVPVYRANVVETLPHDRTAFTEGLFIDKGVLYESTGRVGESFVRKVDLATGKVQQEQALPAPYFGEGIVAWGDKLYQLTWQDQTGFVYGLDKFEPRGTFSYTGEGWSLTRNDKAIIMSDGTPVLRFLDPSSMQVTSTLRVTANGCPVANLNELEWVDGAIYANIWQTNLIAKIDPTSGKVLSFLDVTALGPQNRGADDVANGIAYDAEGKRLFVTGKLWSQLYQVREGDRVRDSAEAAKLTTCAN
;
A
#
# COMPACT_ATOMS: atom_id res chain seq x y z
N MET A 1 -43.59 61.09 45.98
CA MET A 1 -45.03 60.87 45.73
C MET A 1 -45.21 60.31 44.32
N LYS A 2 -45.77 59.09 44.19
CA LYS A 2 -46.74 58.60 43.16
C LYS A 2 -46.53 59.09 41.71
N ARG A 3 -46.36 58.30 40.63
CA ARG A 3 -46.90 56.99 40.19
C ARG A 3 -46.14 56.58 38.89
N ILE A 4 -45.57 55.37 38.81
CA ILE A 4 -46.00 54.25 37.94
C ILE A 4 -46.89 54.63 36.73
N LEU A 5 -46.39 54.41 35.52
CA LEU A 5 -47.17 53.82 34.42
C LEU A 5 -46.24 53.05 33.46
N LEU A 6 -46.40 51.72 33.42
CA LEU A 6 -45.88 50.84 32.39
C LEU A 6 -46.57 51.15 31.05
N VAL A 7 -45.80 51.20 29.97
CA VAL A 7 -46.28 50.86 28.63
C VAL A 7 -45.23 49.95 27.99
N ILE A 8 -45.58 48.67 27.88
CA ILE A 8 -44.87 47.67 27.09
C ILE A 8 -45.24 47.93 25.63
N LEU A 9 -44.26 48.25 24.79
CA LEU A 9 -44.42 48.15 23.34
C LEU A 9 -43.28 47.31 22.79
N ALA A 10 -43.61 46.07 22.44
CA ALA A 10 -42.76 45.19 21.68
C ALA A 10 -42.58 45.76 20.27
N ALA A 11 -41.33 46.01 19.87
CA ALA A 11 -40.97 46.24 18.49
C ALA A 11 -39.75 45.37 18.17
N ILE A 12 -40.06 44.17 17.70
CA ILE A 12 -39.15 43.25 17.03
C ILE A 12 -38.70 43.96 15.75
N VAL A 13 -37.45 44.44 15.73
CA VAL A 13 -36.81 44.91 14.50
C VAL A 13 -36.01 43.76 13.93
N LEU A 14 -36.41 43.35 12.73
CA LEU A 14 -35.85 42.30 11.90
C LEU A 14 -34.34 42.46 11.77
N ILE A 15 -33.57 41.50 12.30
CA ILE A 15 -32.24 41.21 11.77
C ILE A 15 -32.49 40.51 10.43
N ALA A 16 -32.28 41.26 9.35
CA ALA A 16 -32.30 40.74 8.00
C ALA A 16 -31.38 39.52 7.93
N GLY A 17 -32.00 38.35 7.74
CA GLY A 17 -31.32 37.09 7.50
C GLY A 17 -30.59 37.15 6.16
N GLY A 18 -29.38 37.72 6.18
CA GLY A 18 -28.36 37.34 5.24
C GLY A 18 -28.01 35.90 5.54
N ALA A 19 -28.70 34.96 4.88
CA ALA A 19 -28.25 33.58 4.81
C ALA A 19 -26.89 33.60 4.13
N VAL A 20 -25.83 33.68 4.93
CA VAL A 20 -24.50 33.26 4.50
C VAL A 20 -24.68 31.79 4.22
N ALA A 21 -24.90 31.47 2.95
CA ALA A 21 -24.76 30.13 2.44
C ALA A 21 -23.29 29.77 2.70
N TYR A 22 -23.01 29.20 3.86
CA TYR A 22 -21.89 28.31 4.01
C TYR A 22 -22.14 27.22 2.99
N THR A 23 -21.59 27.40 1.80
CA THR A 23 -21.29 26.27 0.93
C THR A 23 -20.46 25.36 1.81
N GLN A 24 -21.10 24.34 2.38
CA GLN A 24 -20.43 23.19 2.93
C GLN A 24 -19.58 22.69 1.78
N ILE A 25 -18.31 23.07 1.76
CA ILE A 25 -17.31 22.40 0.95
C ILE A 25 -17.36 20.99 1.51
N ARG A 26 -18.17 20.12 0.88
CA ARG A 26 -18.05 18.69 1.11
C ARG A 26 -16.56 18.44 0.92
N PRO A 27 -15.83 17.96 1.94
CA PRO A 27 -14.43 17.62 1.72
C PRO A 27 -14.43 16.72 0.49
N GLY A 28 -13.82 17.21 -0.60
CA GLY A 28 -13.79 16.47 -1.84
C GLY A 28 -13.13 15.14 -1.49
N GLY A 29 -13.85 14.03 -1.70
CA GLY A 29 -13.34 12.70 -1.35
C GLY A 29 -11.96 12.48 -1.95
N VAL A 30 -11.21 11.51 -1.39
CA VAL A 30 -9.88 11.16 -1.88
C VAL A 30 -9.98 10.85 -3.38
N PRO A 31 -9.21 11.54 -4.26
CA PRO A 31 -9.30 11.35 -5.70
C PRO A 31 -8.87 9.93 -6.10
N VAL A 32 -9.52 9.39 -7.12
CA VAL A 32 -9.22 8.08 -7.69
C VAL A 32 -8.82 8.27 -9.14
N TYR A 33 -7.72 7.64 -9.56
CA TYR A 33 -7.22 7.69 -10.92
C TYR A 33 -7.06 6.29 -11.46
N ARG A 34 -7.40 6.08 -12.74
CA ARG A 34 -7.21 4.78 -13.39
C ARG A 34 -5.73 4.52 -13.62
N ALA A 35 -5.29 3.27 -13.47
CA ALA A 35 -4.00 2.82 -13.98
C ALA A 35 -4.07 2.67 -15.50
N ASN A 36 -3.29 3.48 -16.22
CA ASN A 36 -3.09 3.33 -17.66
C ASN A 36 -1.85 2.48 -17.91
N VAL A 37 -2.02 1.38 -18.64
CA VAL A 37 -0.92 0.49 -19.03
C VAL A 37 -0.01 1.19 -20.03
N VAL A 38 1.29 1.19 -19.75
CA VAL A 38 2.35 1.65 -20.64
C VAL A 38 2.96 0.46 -21.37
N GLU A 39 3.24 -0.61 -20.65
CA GLU A 39 3.84 -1.85 -21.14
C GLU A 39 3.31 -3.04 -20.34
N THR A 40 3.23 -4.19 -20.99
CA THR A 40 2.86 -5.46 -20.34
C THR A 40 4.02 -6.43 -20.50
N LEU A 41 4.52 -6.93 -19.38
CA LEU A 41 5.65 -7.85 -19.26
C LEU A 41 5.16 -9.22 -18.77
N PRO A 42 5.84 -10.31 -19.14
CA PRO A 42 5.46 -11.64 -18.68
C PRO A 42 5.67 -11.77 -17.17
N HIS A 43 4.75 -12.46 -16.50
CA HIS A 43 4.86 -12.84 -15.10
C HIS A 43 4.48 -14.32 -14.91
N ASP A 44 5.04 -14.94 -13.88
CA ASP A 44 4.80 -16.34 -13.59
C ASP A 44 3.41 -16.53 -12.96
N ARG A 45 2.52 -17.20 -13.69
CA ARG A 45 1.15 -17.51 -13.23
C ARG A 45 1.08 -18.46 -12.04
N THR A 46 2.20 -19.03 -11.60
CA THR A 46 2.27 -19.89 -10.40
C THR A 46 2.75 -19.13 -9.17
N ALA A 47 3.24 -17.89 -9.34
CA ALA A 47 3.74 -17.07 -8.26
C ALA A 47 2.60 -16.44 -7.46
N PHE A 48 2.52 -16.81 -6.18
CA PHE A 48 1.63 -16.17 -5.22
C PHE A 48 2.36 -14.96 -4.63
N THR A 49 2.44 -13.87 -5.38
CA THR A 49 3.27 -12.69 -5.07
C THR A 49 2.88 -12.04 -3.74
N GLU A 50 3.85 -11.94 -2.81
CA GLU A 50 3.69 -11.28 -1.50
C GLU A 50 4.69 -10.14 -1.24
N GLY A 51 5.73 -10.04 -2.07
CA GLY A 51 6.63 -8.89 -2.05
C GLY A 51 7.26 -8.69 -3.41
N LEU A 52 7.40 -7.44 -3.82
CA LEU A 52 7.97 -7.09 -5.11
C LEU A 52 8.78 -5.81 -4.99
N PHE A 53 9.98 -5.75 -5.56
CA PHE A 53 10.69 -4.48 -5.72
C PHE A 53 11.67 -4.55 -6.89
N ILE A 54 12.14 -3.39 -7.36
CA ILE A 54 13.21 -3.31 -8.34
C ILE A 54 14.47 -2.73 -7.69
N ASP A 55 15.60 -3.41 -7.85
CA ASP A 55 16.93 -2.85 -7.54
C ASP A 55 17.82 -2.97 -8.77
N LYS A 56 18.30 -1.82 -9.26
CA LYS A 56 19.23 -1.72 -10.41
C LYS A 56 18.75 -2.48 -11.66
N GLY A 57 17.46 -2.36 -11.97
CA GLY A 57 16.83 -2.99 -13.14
C GLY A 57 16.52 -4.48 -13.00
N VAL A 58 16.83 -5.10 -11.85
CA VAL A 58 16.46 -6.48 -11.54
C VAL A 58 15.20 -6.48 -10.68
N LEU A 59 14.23 -7.31 -11.04
CA LEU A 59 13.01 -7.52 -10.27
C LEU A 59 13.29 -8.57 -9.18
N TYR A 60 12.94 -8.24 -7.95
CA TYR A 60 12.99 -9.17 -6.82
C TYR A 60 11.56 -9.47 -6.41
N GLU A 61 11.30 -10.74 -6.13
CA GLU A 61 9.97 -11.20 -5.75
C GLU A 61 10.03 -12.21 -4.62
N SER A 62 9.07 -12.10 -3.70
CA SER A 62 8.76 -13.08 -2.67
C SER A 62 7.39 -13.70 -2.93
N THR A 63 7.27 -15.00 -2.70
CA THR A 63 6.02 -15.74 -2.85
C THR A 63 5.59 -16.40 -1.55
N GLY A 64 4.27 -16.53 -1.40
CA GLY A 64 3.62 -17.11 -0.24
C GLY A 64 2.90 -18.41 -0.55
N ARG A 65 3.20 -19.47 0.22
CA ARG A 65 2.49 -20.76 0.35
C ARG A 65 3.37 -21.68 1.19
N VAL A 66 2.81 -22.29 2.23
CA VAL A 66 3.60 -23.15 3.13
C VAL A 66 4.23 -24.30 2.32
N GLY A 67 5.56 -24.39 2.36
CA GLY A 67 6.33 -25.40 1.61
C GLY A 67 6.60 -25.07 0.15
N GLU A 68 6.05 -23.97 -0.38
CA GLU A 68 6.24 -23.50 -1.76
C GLU A 68 6.77 -22.05 -1.83
N SER A 69 6.96 -21.39 -0.68
CA SER A 69 7.42 -20.00 -0.61
C SER A 69 8.89 -19.89 -1.02
N PHE A 70 9.24 -18.83 -1.74
CA PHE A 70 10.62 -18.53 -2.13
C PHE A 70 10.86 -17.03 -2.31
N VAL A 71 12.14 -16.66 -2.40
CA VAL A 71 12.57 -15.37 -2.95
C VAL A 71 13.31 -15.59 -4.27
N ARG A 72 13.13 -14.70 -5.23
CA ARG A 72 13.78 -14.81 -6.55
C ARG A 72 14.26 -13.48 -7.12
N LYS A 73 15.25 -13.58 -8.01
CA LYS A 73 15.65 -12.55 -8.96
C LYS A 73 15.07 -12.89 -10.32
N VAL A 74 14.50 -11.89 -10.97
CA VAL A 74 13.85 -12.03 -12.27
C VAL A 74 14.39 -10.96 -13.19
N ASP A 75 14.71 -11.36 -14.42
CA ASP A 75 14.95 -10.42 -15.49
C ASP A 75 13.64 -9.69 -15.81
N LEU A 76 13.61 -8.37 -15.56
CA LEU A 76 12.38 -7.58 -15.63
C LEU A 76 11.70 -7.68 -17.02
N ALA A 77 12.48 -7.65 -18.10
CA ALA A 77 11.94 -7.61 -19.46
C ALA A 77 11.37 -8.97 -19.92
N THR A 78 12.03 -10.07 -19.54
CA THR A 78 11.69 -11.41 -20.04
C THR A 78 10.90 -12.26 -19.05
N GLY A 79 10.82 -11.86 -17.78
CA GLY A 79 10.21 -12.66 -16.71
C GLY A 79 11.01 -13.91 -16.37
N LYS A 80 12.24 -14.05 -16.89
CA LYS A 80 13.08 -15.22 -16.66
C LYS A 80 13.69 -15.17 -15.26
N VAL A 81 13.46 -16.23 -14.49
CA VAL A 81 14.12 -16.42 -13.19
C VAL A 81 15.63 -16.56 -13.40
N GLN A 82 16.39 -15.70 -12.75
CA GLN A 82 17.86 -15.70 -12.76
C GLN A 82 18.42 -16.50 -11.58
N GLN A 83 17.76 -16.38 -10.43
CA GLN A 83 18.15 -17.03 -9.19
C GLN A 83 16.94 -17.14 -8.26
N GLU A 84 16.88 -18.21 -7.47
CA GLU A 84 15.80 -18.47 -6.52
C GLU A 84 16.35 -19.12 -5.25
N GLN A 85 15.73 -18.82 -4.11
CA GLN A 85 16.01 -19.45 -2.83
C GLN A 85 14.68 -19.80 -2.15
N ALA A 86 14.44 -21.09 -1.94
CA ALA A 86 13.27 -21.56 -1.21
C ALA A 86 13.32 -21.13 0.26
N LEU A 87 12.17 -20.74 0.78
CA LEU A 87 11.93 -20.55 2.20
C LEU A 87 11.53 -21.91 2.79
N PRO A 88 12.19 -22.40 3.86
CA PRO A 88 11.89 -23.71 4.42
C PRO A 88 10.47 -23.75 5.01
N ALA A 89 9.81 -24.91 4.94
CA ALA A 89 8.60 -25.15 5.72
C ALA A 89 8.92 -25.07 7.24
N PRO A 90 7.95 -24.66 8.08
CA PRO A 90 6.54 -24.43 7.80
C PRO A 90 6.18 -22.97 7.44
N TYR A 91 7.15 -22.14 7.07
CA TYR A 91 6.93 -20.71 6.90
C TYR A 91 6.13 -20.37 5.62
N PHE A 92 5.27 -19.36 5.74
CA PHE A 92 4.62 -18.70 4.62
C PHE A 92 5.35 -17.37 4.35
N GLY A 93 5.99 -17.24 3.18
CA GLY A 93 6.77 -16.06 2.82
C GLY A 93 5.88 -14.85 2.50
N GLU A 94 6.29 -13.68 2.95
CA GLU A 94 5.59 -12.41 2.77
C GLU A 94 6.52 -11.36 2.15
N GLY A 95 6.29 -10.07 2.35
CA GLY A 95 7.08 -9.05 1.67
C GLY A 95 8.58 -9.04 1.97
N ILE A 96 9.32 -8.47 1.02
CA ILE A 96 10.77 -8.41 1.00
C ILE A 96 11.27 -6.98 0.77
N VAL A 97 12.47 -6.69 1.26
CA VAL A 97 13.16 -5.42 0.96
C VAL A 97 14.67 -5.61 0.93
N ALA A 98 15.33 -4.88 0.03
CA ALA A 98 16.78 -4.76 0.04
C ALA A 98 17.24 -3.62 0.96
N TRP A 99 18.25 -3.86 1.80
CA TRP A 99 18.96 -2.79 2.51
C TRP A 99 20.47 -3.05 2.51
N GLY A 100 21.22 -2.21 1.81
CA GLY A 100 22.65 -2.45 1.58
C GLY A 100 22.87 -3.71 0.75
N ASP A 101 23.63 -4.67 1.29
CA ASP A 101 23.91 -5.96 0.67
C ASP A 101 23.03 -7.11 1.19
N LYS A 102 21.95 -6.77 1.92
CA LYS A 102 21.02 -7.73 2.52
C LYS A 102 19.66 -7.68 1.85
N LEU A 103 19.02 -8.84 1.77
CA LEU A 103 17.59 -9.00 1.52
C LEU A 103 16.92 -9.44 2.81
N TYR A 104 15.86 -8.76 3.21
CA TYR A 104 15.00 -9.14 4.33
C TYR A 104 13.70 -9.70 3.78
N GLN A 105 13.21 -10.81 4.34
CA GLN A 105 11.93 -11.44 4.02
C GLN A 105 11.12 -11.62 5.29
N LEU A 106 9.85 -11.20 5.28
CA LEU A 106 8.89 -11.50 6.34
C LEU A 106 8.28 -12.90 6.17
N THR A 107 7.70 -13.41 7.25
CA THR A 107 6.68 -14.44 7.18
C THR A 107 5.33 -13.93 7.70
N TRP A 108 4.25 -14.64 7.39
CA TRP A 108 2.91 -14.16 7.72
C TRP A 108 2.64 -14.05 9.23
N GLN A 109 2.60 -15.18 9.94
CA GLN A 109 2.15 -15.23 11.34
C GLN A 109 3.23 -15.66 12.33
N ASP A 110 4.39 -16.10 11.84
CA ASP A 110 5.40 -16.76 12.67
C ASP A 110 6.26 -15.80 13.49
N GLN A 111 6.08 -14.48 13.31
CA GLN A 111 6.84 -13.46 14.05
C GLN A 111 8.36 -13.58 13.87
N THR A 112 8.78 -14.16 12.73
CA THR A 112 10.17 -14.33 12.35
C THR A 112 10.37 -13.91 10.90
N GLY A 113 11.47 -13.24 10.61
CA GLY A 113 11.89 -12.92 9.26
C GLY A 113 13.27 -13.48 8.98
N PHE A 114 13.60 -13.57 7.70
CA PHE A 114 14.85 -14.14 7.20
C PHE A 114 15.71 -13.06 6.56
N VAL A 115 17.02 -13.21 6.73
CA VAL A 115 18.02 -12.33 6.12
C VAL A 115 18.88 -13.16 5.19
N TYR A 116 19.01 -12.70 3.95
CA TYR A 116 19.87 -13.29 2.94
C TYR A 116 20.88 -12.26 2.43
N GLY A 117 21.96 -12.71 1.81
CA GLY A 117 22.75 -11.83 0.95
C GLY A 117 21.96 -11.45 -0.29
N LEU A 118 21.93 -10.17 -0.65
CA LEU A 118 21.17 -9.69 -1.81
C LEU A 118 21.73 -10.26 -3.13
N ASP A 119 23.04 -10.51 -3.20
CA ASP A 119 23.68 -11.02 -4.41
C ASP A 119 23.42 -12.52 -4.65
N LYS A 120 23.64 -13.37 -3.65
CA LYS A 120 23.60 -14.84 -3.84
C LYS A 120 22.54 -15.56 -3.02
N PHE A 121 21.66 -14.81 -2.33
CA PHE A 121 20.67 -15.35 -1.41
C PHE A 121 21.25 -16.31 -0.36
N GLU A 122 22.54 -16.20 -0.05
CA GLU A 122 23.13 -17.00 1.01
C GLU A 122 22.48 -16.62 2.35
N PRO A 123 22.04 -17.60 3.17
CA PRO A 123 21.42 -17.29 4.45
C PRO A 123 22.40 -16.54 5.37
N ARG A 124 21.93 -15.44 5.98
CA ARG A 124 22.72 -14.59 6.89
C ARG A 124 22.15 -14.52 8.30
N GLY A 125 20.93 -14.96 8.51
CA GLY A 125 20.32 -15.05 9.83
C GLY A 125 18.81 -14.81 9.80
N THR A 126 18.26 -14.52 10.97
CA THR A 126 16.85 -14.22 11.17
C THR A 126 16.69 -12.96 12.02
N PHE A 127 15.48 -12.39 12.01
CA PHE A 127 15.06 -11.33 12.91
C PHE A 127 13.65 -11.63 13.43
N SER A 128 13.24 -10.99 14.51
CA SER A 128 11.90 -11.16 15.09
C SER A 128 11.14 -9.85 15.07
N TYR A 129 9.82 -9.96 15.00
CA TYR A 129 8.87 -8.85 15.09
C TYR A 129 7.60 -9.31 15.81
N THR A 130 6.76 -8.38 16.24
CA THR A 130 5.49 -8.71 16.91
C THR A 130 4.33 -8.62 15.93
N GLY A 131 3.34 -9.50 16.07
CA GLY A 131 2.15 -9.55 15.21
C GLY A 131 2.42 -10.18 13.84
N GLU A 132 1.53 -9.95 12.89
CA GLU A 132 1.72 -10.43 11.52
C GLU A 132 2.76 -9.57 10.77
N GLY A 133 3.27 -10.09 9.66
CA GLY A 133 4.04 -9.33 8.68
C GLY A 133 3.50 -9.58 7.28
N TRP A 134 3.14 -8.52 6.57
CA TRP A 134 2.55 -8.63 5.23
C TRP A 134 3.52 -8.08 4.18
N SER A 135 4.03 -6.85 4.37
CA SER A 135 4.98 -6.30 3.40
C SER A 135 6.08 -5.44 4.00
N LEU A 136 7.14 -5.26 3.22
CA LEU A 136 8.26 -4.37 3.47
C LEU A 136 8.52 -3.48 2.25
N THR A 137 8.78 -2.20 2.50
CA THR A 137 9.49 -1.32 1.56
C THR A 137 10.50 -0.48 2.34
N ARG A 138 11.16 0.50 1.71
CA ARG A 138 12.06 1.42 2.43
C ARG A 138 12.11 2.79 1.81
N ASN A 139 12.46 3.76 2.65
CA ASN A 139 13.05 5.01 2.20
C ASN A 139 14.56 5.00 2.48
N ASP A 140 15.20 6.16 2.44
CA ASP A 140 16.65 6.27 2.69
C ASP A 140 17.06 6.10 4.16
N LYS A 141 16.10 6.04 5.09
CA LYS A 141 16.34 6.08 6.54
C LYS A 141 15.81 4.86 7.29
N ALA A 142 14.71 4.28 6.83
CA ALA A 142 14.00 3.23 7.53
C ALA A 142 13.40 2.22 6.56
N ILE A 143 13.25 0.99 7.07
CA ILE A 143 12.37 -0.02 6.48
C ILE A 143 10.95 0.26 6.97
N ILE A 144 9.95 0.07 6.12
CA ILE A 144 8.54 0.34 6.42
C ILE A 144 7.77 -0.96 6.25
N MET A 145 6.99 -1.34 7.25
CA MET A 145 6.31 -2.63 7.34
C MET A 145 4.79 -2.44 7.48
N SER A 146 4.03 -3.26 6.73
CA SER A 146 2.60 -3.46 6.90
C SER A 146 2.29 -4.82 7.51
N ASP A 147 1.08 -4.95 8.05
CA ASP A 147 0.58 -6.17 8.72
C ASP A 147 -0.94 -6.34 8.59
N GLY A 148 -1.53 -5.77 7.53
CA GLY A 148 -2.97 -5.78 7.33
C GLY A 148 -3.76 -4.82 8.24
N THR A 149 -3.13 -4.19 9.24
CA THR A 149 -3.79 -3.15 10.04
C THR A 149 -3.70 -1.77 9.37
N PRO A 150 -4.41 -0.75 9.89
CA PRO A 150 -4.23 0.64 9.45
C PRO A 150 -2.94 1.31 9.92
N VAL A 151 -1.96 0.58 10.45
CA VAL A 151 -0.73 1.13 11.02
C VAL A 151 0.48 0.59 10.28
N LEU A 152 1.26 1.50 9.71
CA LEU A 152 2.58 1.17 9.17
C LEU A 152 3.63 1.33 10.28
N ARG A 153 4.57 0.39 10.34
CA ARG A 153 5.69 0.39 11.30
C ARG A 153 6.97 0.79 10.57
N PHE A 154 7.70 1.75 11.14
CA PHE A 154 9.03 2.13 10.66
C PHE A 154 10.04 1.38 11.52
N LEU A 155 10.94 0.64 10.87
CA LEU A 155 11.92 -0.21 11.49
C LEU A 155 13.32 0.37 11.28
N ASP A 156 14.14 0.34 12.33
CA ASP A 156 15.57 0.60 12.21
C ASP A 156 16.22 -0.54 11.41
N PRO A 157 16.91 -0.26 10.30
CA PRO A 157 17.41 -1.30 9.39
C PRO A 157 18.55 -2.13 9.98
N SER A 158 19.21 -1.65 11.04
CA SER A 158 20.30 -2.37 11.69
C SER A 158 19.79 -3.41 12.68
N SER A 159 18.71 -3.10 13.39
CA SER A 159 18.15 -3.91 14.49
C SER A 159 16.79 -4.54 14.17
N MET A 160 16.12 -4.10 13.10
CA MET A 160 14.75 -4.43 12.72
C MET A 160 13.70 -4.08 13.80
N GLN A 161 14.06 -3.26 14.78
CA GLN A 161 13.15 -2.82 15.83
C GLN A 161 12.31 -1.63 15.38
N VAL A 162 11.06 -1.56 15.85
CA VAL A 162 10.14 -0.46 15.56
C VAL A 162 10.67 0.84 16.19
N THR A 163 10.88 1.87 15.38
CA THR A 163 11.28 3.21 15.82
C THR A 163 10.10 4.17 15.89
N SER A 164 9.10 3.99 15.02
CA SER A 164 7.89 4.80 14.99
C SER A 164 6.78 4.08 14.24
N THR A 165 5.55 4.61 14.35
CA THR A 165 4.39 4.11 13.63
C THR A 165 3.67 5.24 12.91
N LEU A 166 2.94 4.91 11.85
CA LEU A 166 2.15 5.82 11.05
C LEU A 166 0.76 5.25 10.82
N ARG A 167 -0.27 5.91 11.35
CA ARG A 167 -1.66 5.50 11.12
C ARG A 167 -2.14 6.03 9.75
N VAL A 168 -2.58 5.13 8.89
CA VAL A 168 -3.07 5.47 7.55
C VAL A 168 -4.56 5.78 7.59
N THR A 169 -4.94 6.90 6.96
CA THR A 169 -6.34 7.33 6.88
C THR A 169 -6.72 7.86 5.50
N ALA A 170 -7.91 7.52 5.02
CA ALA A 170 -8.53 8.11 3.84
C ALA A 170 -9.74 8.93 4.28
N ASN A 171 -9.72 10.24 4.04
CA ASN A 171 -10.76 11.16 4.50
C ASN A 171 -11.04 11.06 6.03
N GLY A 172 -9.98 10.86 6.83
CA GLY A 172 -10.08 10.68 8.28
C GLY A 172 -10.44 9.27 8.75
N CYS A 173 -10.79 8.36 7.83
CA CYS A 173 -11.18 6.99 8.16
C CYS A 173 -9.97 6.05 8.07
N PRO A 174 -9.76 5.16 9.07
CA PRO A 174 -8.64 4.22 9.04
C PRO A 174 -8.72 3.29 7.83
N VAL A 175 -7.62 3.12 7.12
CA VAL A 175 -7.52 2.19 5.98
C VAL A 175 -6.89 0.90 6.46
N ALA A 176 -7.70 -0.13 6.70
CA ALA A 176 -7.22 -1.47 7.02
C ALA A 176 -6.79 -2.23 5.75
N ASN A 177 -6.29 -3.46 5.94
CA ASN A 177 -5.86 -4.37 4.89
C ASN A 177 -4.71 -3.83 4.02
N LEU A 178 -3.85 -2.97 4.58
CA LEU A 178 -2.62 -2.54 3.92
C LEU A 178 -1.73 -3.77 3.72
N ASN A 179 -1.49 -4.11 2.47
CA ASN A 179 -0.75 -5.30 2.08
C ASN A 179 0.59 -4.91 1.48
N GLU A 180 0.86 -5.24 0.22
CA GLU A 180 2.13 -4.92 -0.40
C GLU A 180 2.40 -3.40 -0.43
N LEU A 181 3.66 -3.01 -0.14
CA LEU A 181 4.11 -1.64 -0.05
C LEU A 181 5.21 -1.33 -1.06
N GLU A 182 5.24 -0.09 -1.56
CA GLU A 182 6.39 0.43 -2.29
C GLU A 182 6.65 1.92 -2.03
N TRP A 183 7.92 2.32 -1.95
CA TRP A 183 8.31 3.73 -1.84
C TRP A 183 8.51 4.35 -3.21
N VAL A 184 7.65 5.31 -3.55
CA VAL A 184 7.59 5.94 -4.88
C VAL A 184 7.70 7.45 -4.73
N ASP A 185 8.84 8.02 -5.13
CA ASP A 185 9.09 9.46 -5.18
C ASP A 185 8.60 10.24 -3.93
N GLY A 186 8.90 9.71 -2.74
CA GLY A 186 8.55 10.37 -1.47
C GLY A 186 7.17 10.04 -0.91
N ALA A 187 6.43 9.12 -1.54
CA ALA A 187 5.15 8.59 -1.06
C ALA A 187 5.24 7.08 -0.83
N ILE A 188 4.39 6.58 0.06
CA ILE A 188 4.20 5.14 0.26
C ILE A 188 3.02 4.72 -0.60
N TYR A 189 3.22 3.78 -1.50
CA TYR A 189 2.16 3.10 -2.23
C TYR A 189 1.82 1.83 -1.49
N ALA A 190 0.54 1.51 -1.37
CA ALA A 190 0.10 0.31 -0.67
C ALA A 190 -1.06 -0.35 -1.41
N ASN A 191 -0.93 -1.64 -1.74
CA ASN A 191 -2.09 -2.46 -2.08
C ASN A 191 -3.03 -2.51 -0.87
N ILE A 192 -4.34 -2.51 -1.14
CA ILE A 192 -5.36 -2.77 -0.13
C ILE A 192 -5.98 -4.13 -0.44
N TRP A 193 -5.69 -5.13 0.39
CA TRP A 193 -6.12 -6.51 0.16
C TRP A 193 -7.65 -6.59 0.03
N GLN A 194 -8.10 -7.44 -0.90
CA GLN A 194 -9.51 -7.59 -1.31
C GLN A 194 -10.12 -6.37 -2.01
N THR A 195 -9.30 -5.45 -2.53
CA THR A 195 -9.75 -4.35 -3.41
C THR A 195 -8.88 -4.28 -4.66
N ASN A 196 -9.27 -3.43 -5.62
CA ASN A 196 -8.48 -3.08 -6.79
C ASN A 196 -7.85 -1.68 -6.68
N LEU A 197 -7.68 -1.19 -5.46
CA LEU A 197 -7.11 0.13 -5.19
C LEU A 197 -5.71 0.01 -4.59
N ILE A 198 -4.81 0.87 -5.07
CA ILE A 198 -3.53 1.15 -4.45
C ILE A 198 -3.61 2.54 -3.83
N ALA A 199 -3.37 2.65 -2.53
CA ALA A 199 -3.32 3.94 -1.84
C ALA A 199 -1.97 4.61 -2.04
N LYS A 200 -1.96 5.88 -2.46
CA LYS A 200 -0.81 6.77 -2.36
C LYS A 200 -0.87 7.52 -1.05
N ILE A 201 0.05 7.25 -0.14
CA ILE A 201 0.03 7.71 1.25
C ILE A 201 1.15 8.72 1.47
N ASP A 202 0.82 9.86 2.08
CA ASP A 202 1.81 10.80 2.60
C ASP A 202 2.50 10.20 3.83
N PRO A 203 3.83 9.96 3.79
CA PRO A 203 4.55 9.33 4.89
C PRO A 203 4.66 10.21 6.14
N THR A 204 4.39 11.52 6.02
CA THR A 204 4.45 12.46 7.15
C THR A 204 3.16 12.45 7.96
N SER A 205 2.02 12.42 7.26
CA SER A 205 0.70 12.56 7.89
C SER A 205 -0.13 11.27 7.95
N GLY A 206 0.24 10.26 7.16
CA GLY A 206 -0.53 9.02 6.99
C GLY A 206 -1.80 9.20 6.16
N LYS A 207 -2.03 10.39 5.59
CA LYS A 207 -3.21 10.65 4.76
C LYS A 207 -3.04 10.02 3.39
N VAL A 208 -4.06 9.32 2.93
CA VAL A 208 -4.17 8.91 1.53
C VAL A 208 -4.41 10.15 0.67
N LEU A 209 -3.48 10.41 -0.24
CA LEU A 209 -3.49 11.52 -1.19
C LEU A 209 -4.36 11.22 -2.42
N SER A 210 -4.29 9.99 -2.90
CA SER A 210 -5.09 9.47 -4.02
C SER A 210 -5.13 7.95 -3.97
N PHE A 211 -6.07 7.37 -4.72
CA PHE A 211 -6.05 5.96 -5.06
C PHE A 211 -5.73 5.77 -6.54
N LEU A 212 -4.95 4.73 -6.85
CA LEU A 212 -4.76 4.22 -8.20
C LEU A 212 -5.64 2.98 -8.37
N ASP A 213 -6.54 3.00 -9.36
CA ASP A 213 -7.51 1.95 -9.66
C ASP A 213 -6.93 1.01 -10.73
N VAL A 214 -6.69 -0.24 -10.33
CA VAL A 214 -6.14 -1.33 -11.15
C VAL A 214 -7.19 -2.37 -11.54
N THR A 215 -8.49 -2.04 -11.43
CA THR A 215 -9.59 -2.97 -11.73
C THR A 215 -9.50 -3.57 -13.14
N ALA A 216 -9.02 -2.77 -14.10
CA ALA A 216 -8.90 -3.19 -15.51
C ALA A 216 -7.71 -4.14 -15.79
N LEU A 217 -6.85 -4.40 -14.80
CA LEU A 217 -5.65 -5.23 -14.94
C LEU A 217 -5.91 -6.68 -14.51
N GLY A 218 -4.91 -7.55 -14.71
CA GLY A 218 -4.96 -8.94 -14.26
C GLY A 218 -5.88 -9.85 -15.09
N PRO A 219 -6.09 -11.11 -14.64
CA PRO A 219 -6.92 -12.07 -15.34
C PRO A 219 -8.41 -11.67 -15.28
N GLN A 220 -9.15 -11.98 -16.35
CA GLN A 220 -10.60 -11.69 -16.43
C GLN A 220 -11.44 -12.62 -15.54
N ASN A 221 -11.02 -13.89 -15.42
CA ASN A 221 -11.66 -14.89 -14.57
C ASN A 221 -10.82 -15.09 -13.31
N ARG A 222 -10.95 -14.15 -12.36
CA ARG A 222 -10.17 -14.20 -11.11
C ARG A 222 -10.73 -15.27 -10.18
N GLY A 223 -9.87 -16.18 -9.74
CA GLY A 223 -10.10 -16.95 -8.52
C GLY A 223 -10.15 -16.03 -7.29
N ALA A 224 -10.61 -16.57 -6.16
CA ALA A 224 -10.70 -15.81 -4.90
C ALA A 224 -9.34 -15.25 -4.44
N ASP A 225 -8.26 -15.95 -4.79
CA ASP A 225 -6.91 -15.58 -4.40
C ASP A 225 -6.14 -14.79 -5.50
N ASP A 226 -6.73 -14.61 -6.70
CA ASP A 226 -6.08 -13.93 -7.85
C ASP A 226 -6.18 -12.40 -7.73
N VAL A 227 -5.79 -11.86 -6.57
CA VAL A 227 -5.95 -10.45 -6.20
C VAL A 227 -4.74 -9.60 -6.59
N ALA A 228 -4.95 -8.30 -6.80
CA ALA A 228 -3.87 -7.34 -7.01
C ALA A 228 -2.97 -7.28 -5.75
N ASN A 229 -1.67 -7.53 -5.94
CA ASN A 229 -0.65 -7.52 -4.89
C ASN A 229 0.74 -7.52 -5.54
N GLY A 230 1.60 -6.58 -5.17
CA GLY A 230 2.93 -6.41 -5.76
C GLY A 230 3.03 -5.08 -6.52
N ILE A 231 3.87 -4.19 -6.02
CA ILE A 231 4.15 -2.86 -6.55
C ILE A 231 5.67 -2.71 -6.56
N ALA A 232 6.25 -2.41 -7.72
CA ALA A 232 7.68 -2.17 -7.80
C ALA A 232 7.95 -0.86 -8.52
N TYR A 233 8.96 -0.13 -8.04
CA TYR A 233 9.33 1.15 -8.60
C TYR A 233 10.78 1.17 -9.06
N ASP A 234 10.96 1.39 -10.36
CA ASP A 234 12.25 1.74 -10.93
C ASP A 234 12.45 3.26 -10.83
N ALA A 235 13.22 3.69 -9.82
CA ALA A 235 13.50 5.10 -9.57
C ALA A 235 14.35 5.77 -10.65
N GLU A 236 15.20 5.02 -11.37
CA GLU A 236 16.04 5.57 -12.44
C GLU A 236 15.19 5.93 -13.66
N GLY A 237 14.34 4.99 -14.09
CA GLY A 237 13.42 5.18 -15.21
C GLY A 237 12.11 5.88 -14.86
N LYS A 238 11.82 6.09 -13.56
CA LYS A 238 10.53 6.55 -13.02
C LYS A 238 9.35 5.69 -13.50
N ARG A 239 9.51 4.37 -13.42
CA ARG A 239 8.53 3.40 -13.91
C ARG A 239 7.90 2.67 -12.74
N LEU A 240 6.57 2.74 -12.65
CA LEU A 240 5.78 2.01 -11.67
C LEU A 240 5.28 0.71 -12.31
N PHE A 241 5.47 -0.41 -11.62
CA PHE A 241 5.01 -1.72 -12.04
C PHE A 241 4.03 -2.28 -11.02
N VAL A 242 3.00 -2.97 -11.50
CA VAL A 242 1.99 -3.64 -10.68
C VAL A 242 1.69 -5.03 -11.20
N THR A 243 1.47 -5.98 -10.30
CA THR A 243 1.05 -7.35 -10.61
C THR A 243 -0.01 -7.81 -9.61
N GLY A 244 -0.26 -9.12 -9.58
CA GLY A 244 -1.09 -9.76 -8.57
C GLY A 244 -0.70 -11.20 -8.36
N LYS A 245 -1.28 -11.78 -7.32
CA LYS A 245 -1.12 -13.19 -7.00
C LYS A 245 -1.64 -14.02 -8.17
N LEU A 246 -0.80 -14.90 -8.70
CA LEU A 246 -1.09 -15.80 -9.83
C LEU A 246 -1.39 -15.07 -11.16
N TRP A 247 -1.11 -13.76 -11.25
CA TRP A 247 -1.29 -13.02 -12.50
C TRP A 247 -0.22 -13.46 -13.51
N SER A 248 -0.62 -13.65 -14.78
CA SER A 248 0.35 -14.02 -15.82
C SER A 248 1.12 -12.82 -16.37
N GLN A 249 0.81 -11.60 -15.92
CA GLN A 249 1.37 -10.35 -16.45
C GLN A 249 1.78 -9.38 -15.32
N LEU A 250 2.93 -8.74 -15.52
CA LEU A 250 3.40 -7.57 -14.79
C LEU A 250 3.14 -6.34 -15.67
N TYR A 251 2.49 -5.31 -15.13
CA TYR A 251 2.12 -4.12 -15.91
C TYR A 251 2.96 -2.93 -15.50
N GLN A 252 3.68 -2.32 -16.45
CA GLN A 252 4.12 -0.94 -16.26
C GLN A 252 2.89 -0.04 -16.38
N VAL A 253 2.67 0.81 -15.38
CA VAL A 253 1.50 1.68 -15.31
C VAL A 253 1.90 3.14 -15.07
N ARG A 254 1.00 4.03 -15.45
CA ARG A 254 1.02 5.43 -15.04
C ARG A 254 -0.37 5.87 -14.61
N GLU A 255 -0.41 6.94 -13.82
CA GLU A 255 -1.66 7.59 -13.45
C GLU A 255 -2.39 8.07 -14.72
N GLY A 256 -3.67 7.74 -14.82
CA GLY A 256 -4.54 8.04 -15.95
C GLY A 256 -5.69 8.96 -15.57
N ASP A 257 -6.82 8.79 -16.26
CA ASP A 257 -7.99 9.63 -16.07
C ASP A 257 -8.61 9.44 -14.67
N ARG A 258 -9.19 10.53 -14.16
CA ARG A 258 -9.92 10.51 -12.89
C ARG A 258 -11.16 9.62 -13.00
N VAL A 259 -11.28 8.67 -12.10
CA VAL A 259 -12.48 7.82 -11.95
C VAL A 259 -13.54 8.59 -11.15
N ARG A 260 -14.77 8.61 -11.66
CA ARG A 260 -15.93 9.14 -10.93
C ARG A 260 -16.61 8.00 -10.20
N ASP A 261 -17.07 8.26 -8.98
CA ASP A 261 -17.95 7.37 -8.22
C ASP A 261 -17.42 5.94 -7.98
N SER A 262 -16.14 5.80 -7.60
CA SER A 262 -15.59 4.50 -7.18
C SER A 262 -16.23 4.00 -5.90
N ALA A 263 -16.97 2.89 -5.98
CA ALA A 263 -17.63 2.28 -4.83
C ALA A 263 -16.63 1.72 -3.81
N GLU A 264 -15.49 1.19 -4.25
CA GLU A 264 -14.42 0.73 -3.36
C GLU A 264 -13.82 1.91 -2.58
N ALA A 265 -13.51 3.03 -3.25
CA ALA A 265 -12.99 4.22 -2.59
C ALA A 265 -14.02 4.85 -1.63
N ALA A 266 -15.31 4.83 -1.99
CA ALA A 266 -16.38 5.30 -1.10
C ALA A 266 -16.42 4.53 0.23
N LYS A 267 -16.23 3.20 0.19
CA LYS A 267 -16.13 2.36 1.40
C LYS A 267 -14.90 2.71 2.25
N LEU A 268 -13.75 2.97 1.61
CA LEU A 268 -12.51 3.31 2.32
C LEU A 268 -12.52 4.72 2.93
N THR A 269 -13.33 5.63 2.39
CA THR A 269 -13.41 7.05 2.80
C THR A 269 -14.58 7.37 3.72
N THR A 270 -15.40 6.37 4.06
CA THR A 270 -16.56 6.50 4.95
C THR A 270 -16.36 5.60 6.16
N CYS A 271 -16.25 6.21 7.33
CA CYS A 271 -15.95 5.49 8.55
C CYS A 271 -17.15 4.61 8.88
N ALA A 272 -16.92 3.32 9.11
CA ALA A 272 -17.95 2.46 9.68
C ALA A 272 -18.33 3.04 11.07
N ASN A 273 -19.61 3.36 11.24
CA ASN A 273 -20.16 3.75 12.55
C ASN A 273 -20.18 2.56 13.50
#